data_AF-A0A0L0LAZ2-F1
#
_entry.id   AF-A0A0L0LAZ2-F1
#
_cell.length_a   1.000
_cell.length_b   1.000
_cell.length_c   1.000
_cell.angle_alpha   90.00
_cell.angle_beta   90.00
_cell.angle_gamma   90.00
#
_symmetry.space_group_name_H-M   'P 1'
#
loop_
_entity.id
_entity.type
_entity.pdbx_description
1 polymer ?
#
loop_
_entity_poly.entity_id
_entity_poly.type
_entity_poly.pdbx_seq_one_letter_code
_entity_poly.pdbx_strand_id
1 'polypeptide(L)'
;MPFPPKPAPCAECGDGAIFHRTTYISIVIDEFLSPLTMPNPFLRGFAKLVYKIERKVTPHLLNAMMDRGMARRVTKHDDDTQLLAQMLWNEAKERGIEVAEFRLFNLPRNIFVAKYPNGRDIAYEGIPAPVADLDRVPWMDNKDVLKKKFRALGLPIARGGAVSNLKEAKKLFATLTPPVIAKPSSGSGSRHTTLHVMDEEGLERAFLIGKQVAPKVVIEEELVGPVYRATVVNGRFAAALRRDQPYVVGDGVHTVEDLVAIANEHPKRSGPYFHKMKLDETALEELRWQDLTPSSILPEGKRALLHQKINWSVGGTTADVTDDVHPDNIELFEEVARVLKAPIVGLDFIIEDISRSWKEQERCGILECNSMPFFDNHHLPFEGKPRNVAALIWDMNEE
;
A
#
# COMPACT_ATOMS: atom_id res chain seq x y z
N MET A 1 -21.03 -3.68 25.65
CA MET A 1 -21.00 -4.83 24.73
C MET A 1 -19.72 -5.61 25.01
N PRO A 2 -19.75 -6.94 25.17
CA PRO A 2 -18.52 -7.72 25.25
C PRO A 2 -17.74 -7.53 23.95
N PHE A 3 -16.42 -7.38 24.05
CA PHE A 3 -15.55 -7.34 22.88
C PHE A 3 -15.81 -8.58 22.01
N PRO A 4 -15.81 -8.46 20.67
CA PRO A 4 -15.91 -9.64 19.82
C PRO A 4 -14.81 -10.64 20.21
N PRO A 5 -15.06 -11.96 20.10
CA PRO A 5 -14.06 -12.96 20.42
C PRO A 5 -12.78 -12.67 19.64
N LYS A 6 -11.62 -12.90 20.27
CA LYS A 6 -10.33 -12.84 19.57
C LYS A 6 -10.12 -14.14 18.77
N PRO A 7 -9.57 -14.09 17.57
CA PRO A 7 -9.22 -15.29 16.81
C PRO A 7 -8.10 -16.07 17.53
N ALA A 8 -8.08 -17.38 17.33
CA ALA A 8 -7.03 -18.24 17.88
C ALA A 8 -5.66 -17.88 17.29
N PRO A 9 -4.55 -18.02 18.05
CA PRO A 9 -3.20 -17.85 17.52
C PRO A 9 -2.97 -18.79 16.33
N CYS A 10 -2.30 -18.29 15.30
CA CYS A 10 -1.99 -19.05 14.10
C CYS A 10 -0.61 -18.62 13.59
N ALA A 11 0.31 -19.58 13.46
CA ALA A 11 1.66 -19.32 12.98
C ALA A 11 1.65 -18.62 11.60
N GLU A 12 0.78 -19.05 10.70
CA GLU A 12 0.62 -18.49 9.35
C GLU A 12 -0.04 -17.10 9.31
N CYS A 13 -0.62 -16.65 10.43
CA CYS A 13 -1.15 -15.29 10.58
C CYS A 13 -0.14 -14.31 11.21
N GLY A 14 0.81 -14.82 12.00
CA GLY A 14 1.59 -14.02 12.96
C GLY A 14 0.69 -13.19 13.89
N ASP A 15 1.12 -11.98 14.23
CA ASP A 15 0.40 -11.04 15.13
C ASP A 15 -0.99 -10.58 14.61
N GLY A 16 -1.33 -10.92 13.37
CA GLY A 16 -2.56 -10.50 12.71
C GLY A 16 -3.57 -11.64 12.57
N ALA A 17 -3.76 -12.47 13.59
CA ALA A 17 -4.70 -13.59 13.56
C ALA A 17 -6.11 -13.17 13.11
N ILE A 18 -6.75 -14.02 12.30
CA ILE A 18 -8.10 -13.80 11.77
C ILE A 18 -8.98 -15.02 12.02
N PHE A 19 -10.30 -14.86 11.93
CA PHE A 19 -11.22 -15.99 11.92
C PHE A 19 -11.21 -16.63 10.53
N HIS A 20 -10.45 -17.72 10.36
CA HIS A 20 -10.24 -18.37 9.06
C HIS A 20 -11.56 -18.70 8.35
N ARG A 21 -12.48 -19.41 9.04
CA ARG A 21 -13.77 -19.82 8.46
C ARG A 21 -14.65 -18.64 8.07
N THR A 22 -14.73 -17.61 8.91
CA THR A 22 -15.53 -16.40 8.62
C THR A 22 -14.97 -15.65 7.43
N THR A 23 -13.65 -15.50 7.37
CA THR A 23 -12.93 -14.86 6.26
C THR A 23 -13.16 -15.63 4.95
N TYR A 24 -13.05 -16.96 4.99
CA TYR A 24 -13.32 -17.80 3.83
C TYR A 24 -14.74 -17.60 3.30
N ILE A 25 -15.74 -17.62 4.20
CA ILE A 25 -17.15 -17.44 3.82
C ILE A 25 -17.39 -16.05 3.25
N SER A 26 -16.83 -14.99 3.84
CA SER A 26 -17.00 -13.63 3.33
C SER A 26 -16.45 -13.48 1.90
N ILE A 27 -15.27 -14.05 1.62
CA ILE A 27 -14.68 -14.02 0.27
C ILE A 27 -15.60 -14.72 -0.74
N VAL A 28 -16.21 -15.86 -0.38
CA VAL A 28 -17.15 -16.57 -1.25
C VAL A 28 -18.40 -15.74 -1.53
N ILE A 29 -18.94 -15.06 -0.50
CA ILE A 29 -20.09 -14.16 -0.65
C ILE A 29 -19.74 -12.99 -1.57
N ASP A 30 -18.59 -12.35 -1.34
CA ASP A 30 -18.12 -11.19 -2.12
C ASP A 30 -17.93 -11.58 -3.59
N GLU A 31 -17.33 -12.74 -3.88
CA GLU A 31 -17.15 -13.23 -5.24
C GLU A 31 -18.50 -13.44 -5.95
N PHE A 32 -19.49 -14.02 -5.25
CA PHE A 32 -20.84 -14.25 -5.78
C PHE A 32 -21.59 -12.93 -6.04
N LEU A 33 -21.45 -11.94 -5.17
CA LEU A 33 -22.13 -10.65 -5.30
C LEU A 33 -21.42 -9.69 -6.26
N SER A 34 -20.13 -9.87 -6.54
CA SER A 34 -19.32 -8.97 -7.37
C SER A 34 -19.89 -8.64 -8.75
N PRO A 35 -20.57 -9.54 -9.51
CA PRO A 35 -21.15 -9.19 -10.80
C PRO A 35 -22.37 -8.27 -10.68
N LEU A 36 -23.06 -8.30 -9.55
CA LEU A 36 -24.25 -7.46 -9.27
C LEU A 36 -23.87 -6.05 -8.82
N THR A 37 -22.65 -5.85 -8.33
CA THR A 37 -22.16 -4.55 -7.83
C THR A 37 -21.33 -3.76 -8.85
N MET A 38 -21.07 -4.30 -10.04
CA MET A 38 -20.36 -3.56 -11.08
C MET A 38 -21.23 -2.44 -11.69
N PRO A 39 -20.69 -1.22 -11.85
CA PRO A 39 -21.48 -0.07 -12.31
C PRO A 39 -21.95 -0.22 -13.77
N ASN A 40 -23.27 -0.20 -13.96
CA ASN A 40 -23.94 -0.26 -15.25
C ASN A 40 -23.50 0.92 -16.17
N PRO A 41 -23.02 0.65 -17.40
CA PRO A 41 -22.61 1.68 -18.37
C PRO A 41 -23.67 2.76 -18.63
N PHE A 42 -24.96 2.40 -18.62
CA PHE A 42 -26.07 3.31 -18.91
C PHE A 42 -26.28 4.36 -17.80
N LEU A 43 -25.95 4.01 -16.55
CA LEU A 43 -26.01 4.91 -15.40
C LEU A 43 -24.80 5.83 -15.30
N ARG A 44 -23.71 5.59 -16.05
CA ARG A 44 -22.47 6.39 -15.96
C ARG A 44 -22.65 7.82 -16.42
N GLY A 45 -23.38 8.05 -17.52
CA GLY A 45 -23.63 9.41 -18.03
C GLY A 45 -24.45 10.24 -17.05
N PHE A 46 -25.47 9.64 -16.46
CA PHE A 46 -26.29 10.25 -15.40
C PHE A 46 -25.47 10.48 -14.13
N ALA A 47 -24.66 9.51 -13.69
CA ALA A 47 -23.76 9.65 -12.56
C ALA A 47 -22.74 10.80 -12.74
N LYS A 48 -22.18 10.98 -13.95
CA LYS A 48 -21.30 12.12 -14.29
C LYS A 48 -22.01 13.46 -14.09
N LEU A 49 -23.27 13.56 -14.51
CA LEU A 49 -24.06 14.77 -14.31
C LEU A 49 -24.39 15.01 -12.83
N VAL A 50 -24.86 13.98 -12.12
CA VAL A 50 -25.18 14.05 -10.68
C VAL A 50 -23.94 14.45 -9.87
N TYR A 51 -22.79 13.84 -10.13
CA TYR A 51 -21.54 14.13 -9.42
C TYR A 51 -21.03 15.54 -9.70
N LYS A 52 -21.21 16.06 -10.93
CA LYS A 52 -20.88 17.45 -11.26
C LYS A 52 -21.75 18.45 -10.50
N ILE A 53 -23.03 18.12 -10.31
CA ILE A 53 -23.96 18.92 -9.49
C ILE A 53 -23.57 18.81 -8.02
N GLU A 54 -23.35 17.59 -7.53
CA GLU A 54 -22.90 17.30 -6.17
C GLU A 54 -21.64 18.10 -5.83
N ARG A 55 -20.57 18.05 -6.63
CA ARG A 55 -19.34 18.84 -6.35
C ARG A 55 -19.59 20.34 -6.28
N LYS A 56 -20.55 20.89 -7.04
CA LYS A 56 -20.91 22.31 -6.91
C LYS A 56 -21.70 22.57 -5.63
N VAL A 57 -22.59 21.66 -5.23
CA VAL A 57 -23.50 21.85 -4.10
C VAL A 57 -22.84 21.49 -2.77
N THR A 58 -22.06 20.42 -2.71
CA THR A 58 -21.46 19.85 -1.50
C THR A 58 -20.59 20.84 -0.73
N PRO A 59 -19.67 21.61 -1.33
CA PRO A 59 -18.89 22.62 -0.60
C PRO A 59 -19.81 23.65 0.08
N HIS A 60 -20.82 24.13 -0.64
CA HIS A 60 -21.79 25.09 -0.14
C HIS A 60 -22.65 24.49 0.98
N LEU A 61 -23.09 23.24 0.84
CA LEU A 61 -23.86 22.53 1.85
C LEU A 61 -23.05 22.32 3.13
N LEU A 62 -21.81 21.82 3.01
CA LEU A 62 -20.92 21.59 4.14
C LEU A 62 -20.57 22.90 4.85
N ASN A 63 -20.23 23.95 4.10
CA ASN A 63 -20.04 25.30 4.65
C ASN A 63 -21.28 25.77 5.41
N ALA A 64 -22.46 25.65 4.80
CA ALA A 64 -23.71 26.09 5.41
C ALA A 64 -24.11 25.27 6.66
N MET A 65 -23.74 23.99 6.74
CA MET A 65 -23.90 23.17 7.95
C MET A 65 -22.94 23.62 9.06
N MET A 66 -21.69 23.91 8.71
CA MET A 66 -20.71 24.43 9.66
C MET A 66 -21.10 25.80 10.21
N ASP A 67 -21.55 26.70 9.34
CA ASP A 67 -21.93 28.07 9.70
C ASP A 67 -23.21 28.11 10.56
N ARG A 68 -24.08 27.09 10.44
CA ARG A 68 -25.27 26.88 11.29
C ARG A 68 -24.98 26.10 12.58
N GLY A 69 -23.73 25.72 12.83
CA GLY A 69 -23.35 24.93 14.01
C GLY A 69 -23.82 23.48 14.01
N MET A 70 -24.28 22.96 12.87
CA MET A 70 -24.67 21.54 12.73
C MET A 70 -23.46 20.60 12.64
N ALA A 71 -22.29 21.15 12.28
CA ALA A 71 -21.01 20.47 12.28
C ALA A 71 -19.92 21.43 12.76
N ARG A 72 -18.84 20.89 13.31
CA ARG A 72 -17.68 21.70 13.72
C ARG A 72 -16.80 21.99 12.51
N ARG A 73 -16.44 23.26 12.33
CA ARG A 73 -15.40 23.71 11.40
C ARG A 73 -14.05 23.70 12.10
N VAL A 74 -13.11 22.92 11.60
CA VAL A 74 -11.72 22.92 12.08
C VAL A 74 -10.86 23.59 11.02
N THR A 75 -10.20 24.70 11.34
CA THR A 75 -9.40 25.50 10.38
C THR A 75 -7.89 25.37 10.58
N LYS A 76 -7.49 24.61 11.58
CA LYS A 76 -6.10 24.21 11.85
C LYS A 76 -6.13 22.73 12.21
N HIS A 77 -5.22 21.97 11.63
CA HIS A 77 -5.07 20.56 12.00
C HIS A 77 -4.69 20.44 13.49
N ASP A 78 -5.11 19.34 14.10
CA ASP A 78 -4.84 18.94 15.48
C ASP A 78 -4.30 17.51 15.53
N ASP A 79 -4.09 16.98 16.74
CA ASP A 79 -3.54 15.63 16.95
C ASP A 79 -4.47 14.51 16.42
N ASP A 80 -5.76 14.81 16.21
CA ASP A 80 -6.74 13.89 15.63
C ASP A 80 -6.71 13.90 14.09
N THR A 81 -5.98 14.84 13.48
CA THR A 81 -5.89 14.99 12.03
C THR A 81 -4.83 14.05 11.46
N GLN A 82 -5.19 13.24 10.47
CA GLN A 82 -4.24 12.34 9.82
C GLN A 82 -3.06 13.12 9.22
N LEU A 83 -1.85 12.59 9.36
CA LEU A 83 -0.61 13.22 8.87
C LEU A 83 -0.65 13.49 7.37
N LEU A 84 -1.24 12.58 6.57
CA LEU A 84 -1.54 12.82 5.16
C LEU A 84 -2.32 14.10 4.92
N ALA A 85 -3.38 14.32 5.70
CA ALA A 85 -4.18 15.54 5.61
C ALA A 85 -3.39 16.76 6.10
N GLN A 86 -2.53 16.62 7.10
CA GLN A 86 -1.65 17.70 7.56
C GLN A 86 -0.70 18.17 6.44
N MET A 87 -0.11 17.24 5.66
CA MET A 87 0.76 17.60 4.53
C MET A 87 0.00 18.40 3.46
N LEU A 88 -1.22 17.98 3.10
CA LEU A 88 -2.07 18.73 2.17
C LEU A 88 -2.47 20.09 2.72
N TRP A 89 -2.77 20.18 4.01
CA TRP A 89 -3.18 21.43 4.65
C TRP A 89 -2.04 22.45 4.69
N ASN A 90 -0.84 22.00 5.03
CA ASN A 90 0.34 22.85 5.07
C ASN A 90 0.65 23.43 3.69
N GLU A 91 0.64 22.60 2.65
CA GLU A 91 0.81 23.05 1.27
C GLU A 91 -0.31 24.01 0.83
N ALA A 92 -1.57 23.71 1.16
CA ALA A 92 -2.70 24.57 0.83
C ALA A 92 -2.53 25.97 1.44
N LYS A 93 -2.07 26.02 2.69
CA LYS A 93 -1.81 27.28 3.39
C LYS A 93 -0.70 28.09 2.72
N GLU A 94 0.37 27.45 2.24
CA GLU A 94 1.44 28.13 1.49
C GLU A 94 0.92 28.74 0.17
N ARG A 95 -0.11 28.13 -0.42
CA ARG A 95 -0.79 28.62 -1.64
C ARG A 95 -1.92 29.62 -1.38
N GLY A 96 -2.20 29.95 -0.12
CA GLY A 96 -3.33 30.80 0.25
C GLY A 96 -4.70 30.13 0.04
N ILE A 97 -4.75 28.81 -0.04
CA ILE A 97 -5.99 28.02 -0.11
C ILE A 97 -6.47 27.80 1.33
N GLU A 98 -7.68 28.27 1.64
CA GLU A 98 -8.30 28.09 2.94
C GLU A 98 -8.89 26.68 3.04
N VAL A 99 -8.29 25.81 3.86
CA VAL A 99 -8.81 24.46 4.13
C VAL A 99 -9.53 24.44 5.48
N ALA A 100 -10.68 23.76 5.51
CA ALA A 100 -11.39 23.44 6.73
C ALA A 100 -11.85 21.98 6.75
N GLU A 101 -11.64 21.28 7.85
CA GLU A 101 -12.18 19.94 8.08
C GLU A 101 -13.60 20.06 8.63
N PHE A 102 -14.50 19.27 8.03
CA PHE A 102 -15.86 19.08 8.45
C PHE A 102 -15.93 17.92 9.46
N ARG A 103 -16.25 18.22 10.72
CA ARG A 103 -16.46 17.20 11.76
C ARG A 103 -17.90 17.15 12.23
N LEU A 104 -18.62 16.10 11.82
CA LEU A 104 -19.94 15.77 12.35
C LEU A 104 -19.78 15.03 13.70
N PHE A 105 -20.51 15.45 14.73
CA PHE A 105 -20.37 14.92 16.10
C PHE A 105 -18.94 14.98 16.66
N ASN A 106 -18.13 15.93 16.18
CA ASN A 106 -16.70 16.07 16.53
C ASN A 106 -15.82 14.86 16.14
N LEU A 107 -16.28 14.01 15.22
CA LEU A 107 -15.50 12.88 14.72
C LEU A 107 -14.66 13.30 13.51
N PRO A 108 -13.33 13.05 13.50
CA PRO A 108 -12.51 13.23 12.31
C PRO A 108 -12.92 12.20 11.26
N ARG A 109 -13.33 12.70 10.09
CA ARG A 109 -13.78 11.86 8.97
C ARG A 109 -12.98 12.11 7.69
N ASN A 110 -11.93 12.92 7.76
CA ASN A 110 -11.14 13.35 6.62
C ASN A 110 -11.98 13.99 5.50
N ILE A 111 -13.09 14.66 5.86
CA ILE A 111 -13.92 15.42 4.93
C ILE A 111 -13.47 16.87 5.03
N PHE A 112 -13.06 17.44 3.90
CA PHE A 112 -12.51 18.79 3.86
C PHE A 112 -13.27 19.66 2.85
N VAL A 113 -13.27 20.96 3.12
CA VAL A 113 -13.65 22.00 2.17
C VAL A 113 -12.43 22.89 1.97
N ALA A 114 -12.04 23.10 0.72
CA ALA A 114 -10.95 24.01 0.35
C ALA A 114 -11.46 25.14 -0.52
N LYS A 115 -11.13 26.36 -0.14
CA LYS A 115 -11.52 27.60 -0.81
C LYS A 115 -10.29 28.29 -1.39
N TYR A 116 -10.32 28.47 -2.70
CA TYR A 116 -9.22 29.07 -3.46
C TYR A 116 -9.31 30.60 -3.45
N PRO A 117 -8.18 31.31 -3.63
CA PRO A 117 -8.16 32.77 -3.75
C PRO A 117 -9.06 33.32 -4.86
N ASN A 118 -9.27 32.55 -5.93
CA ASN A 118 -10.16 32.91 -7.04
C ASN A 118 -11.67 32.73 -6.72
N GLY A 119 -12.02 32.36 -5.49
CA GLY A 119 -13.41 32.17 -5.04
C GLY A 119 -14.01 30.82 -5.40
N ARG A 120 -13.23 29.89 -5.98
CA ARG A 120 -13.66 28.52 -6.24
C ARG A 120 -13.55 27.68 -4.97
N ASP A 121 -14.58 26.90 -4.66
CA ASP A 121 -14.58 25.95 -3.55
C ASP A 121 -14.61 24.50 -4.06
N ILE A 122 -13.89 23.60 -3.38
CA ILE A 122 -13.98 22.16 -3.57
C ILE A 122 -14.24 21.47 -2.22
N ALA A 123 -14.88 20.32 -2.27
CA ALA A 123 -15.02 19.41 -1.14
C ALA A 123 -14.40 18.07 -1.53
N TYR A 124 -13.70 17.43 -0.61
CA TYR A 124 -13.01 16.17 -0.86
C TYR A 124 -12.89 15.33 0.41
N GLU A 125 -12.72 14.02 0.22
CA GLU A 125 -12.43 13.07 1.27
C GLU A 125 -10.99 12.57 1.12
N GLY A 126 -10.14 12.77 2.14
CA GLY A 126 -8.73 12.41 2.09
C GLY A 126 -7.92 13.27 1.13
N ILE A 127 -7.90 12.91 -0.16
CA ILE A 127 -7.07 13.55 -1.21
C ILE A 127 -7.97 14.39 -2.14
N PRO A 128 -7.62 15.66 -2.45
CA PRO A 128 -8.39 16.49 -3.38
C PRO A 128 -8.17 16.07 -4.84
N ALA A 129 -8.75 14.94 -5.23
CA ALA A 129 -8.66 14.42 -6.60
C ALA A 129 -9.66 15.12 -7.56
N PRO A 130 -9.28 15.41 -8.83
CA PRO A 130 -10.21 15.96 -9.84
C PRO A 130 -11.34 15.00 -10.26
N VAL A 131 -12.44 15.57 -10.79
CA VAL A 131 -13.70 14.87 -11.18
C VAL A 131 -13.57 13.81 -12.28
N ALA A 132 -12.42 13.70 -12.94
CA ALA A 132 -12.13 12.58 -13.85
C ALA A 132 -12.26 11.20 -13.16
N ASP A 133 -12.37 11.18 -11.82
CA ASP A 133 -12.61 10.04 -10.94
C ASP A 133 -13.80 9.09 -11.28
N LEU A 134 -14.73 9.46 -12.17
CA LEU A 134 -15.77 8.51 -12.64
C LEU A 134 -15.29 7.55 -13.74
N ASP A 135 -14.16 7.84 -14.38
CA ASP A 135 -13.49 6.91 -15.29
C ASP A 135 -12.41 6.08 -14.56
N ARG A 136 -12.23 6.29 -13.25
CA ARG A 136 -11.41 5.44 -12.39
C ARG A 136 -11.88 4.01 -12.53
N VAL A 137 -10.92 3.13 -12.75
CA VAL A 137 -11.24 1.73 -12.88
C VAL A 137 -11.59 1.15 -11.50
N PRO A 138 -12.85 0.69 -11.27
CA PRO A 138 -13.27 0.20 -9.95
C PRO A 138 -12.53 -1.09 -9.53
N TRP A 139 -11.76 -1.66 -10.46
CA TRP A 139 -10.96 -2.84 -10.25
C TRP A 139 -9.51 -2.55 -9.86
N MET A 140 -9.07 -1.29 -9.79
CA MET A 140 -7.66 -0.96 -9.48
C MET A 140 -7.17 -1.64 -8.20
N ASP A 141 -7.98 -1.57 -7.14
CA ASP A 141 -7.63 -2.15 -5.84
C ASP A 141 -7.92 -3.67 -5.78
N ASN A 142 -8.51 -4.24 -6.85
CA ASN A 142 -8.72 -5.67 -7.01
C ASN A 142 -7.53 -6.31 -7.74
N LYS A 143 -6.64 -6.91 -6.95
CA LYS A 143 -5.39 -7.53 -7.42
C LYS A 143 -5.58 -8.54 -8.55
N ASP A 144 -6.63 -9.35 -8.50
CA ASP A 144 -6.87 -10.40 -9.51
C ASP A 144 -7.26 -9.80 -10.87
N VAL A 145 -8.17 -8.81 -10.86
CA VAL A 145 -8.60 -8.14 -12.10
C VAL A 145 -7.47 -7.28 -12.66
N LEU A 146 -6.74 -6.58 -11.79
CA LEU A 146 -5.59 -5.76 -12.15
C LEU A 146 -4.54 -6.60 -12.88
N LYS A 147 -4.13 -7.74 -12.29
CA LYS A 147 -3.13 -8.63 -12.89
C LYS A 147 -3.56 -9.18 -14.25
N LYS A 148 -4.82 -9.62 -14.39
CA LYS A 148 -5.33 -10.10 -15.68
C LYS A 148 -5.23 -9.03 -16.77
N LYS A 149 -5.57 -7.78 -16.44
CA LYS A 149 -5.50 -6.66 -17.39
C LYS A 149 -4.06 -6.24 -17.68
N PHE A 150 -3.21 -6.16 -16.68
CA PHE A 150 -1.81 -5.77 -16.84
C PHE A 150 -1.06 -6.79 -17.70
N ARG A 151 -1.32 -8.09 -17.50
CA ARG A 151 -0.81 -9.15 -18.38
C ARG A 151 -1.23 -8.97 -19.83
N ALA A 152 -2.50 -8.65 -20.08
CA ALA A 152 -3.02 -8.45 -21.42
C ALA A 152 -2.42 -7.20 -22.11
N LEU A 153 -1.95 -6.24 -21.33
CA LEU A 153 -1.28 -5.02 -21.80
C LEU A 153 0.25 -5.17 -21.89
N GLY A 154 0.81 -6.33 -21.52
CA GLY A 154 2.26 -6.55 -21.52
C GLY A 154 3.00 -5.82 -20.39
N LEU A 155 2.31 -5.34 -19.36
CA LEU A 155 2.93 -4.73 -18.19
C LEU A 155 3.58 -5.81 -17.31
N PRO A 156 4.77 -5.55 -16.72
CA PRO A 156 5.51 -6.52 -15.94
C PRO A 156 4.74 -6.86 -14.66
N ILE A 157 4.35 -8.13 -14.55
CA ILE A 157 3.74 -8.72 -13.36
C ILE A 157 4.28 -10.15 -13.22
N ALA A 158 4.18 -10.70 -12.01
CA ALA A 158 4.51 -12.11 -11.80
C ALA A 158 3.68 -13.03 -12.73
N ARG A 159 4.37 -13.98 -13.38
CA ARG A 159 3.72 -15.05 -14.15
C ARG A 159 3.03 -15.99 -13.17
N GLY A 160 1.79 -16.37 -13.46
CA GLY A 160 1.01 -17.22 -12.57
C GLY A 160 -0.49 -16.93 -12.61
N GLY A 161 -1.20 -17.44 -11.62
CA GLY A 161 -2.66 -17.31 -11.54
C GLY A 161 -3.28 -17.93 -10.30
N ALA A 162 -4.56 -17.62 -10.11
CA ALA A 162 -5.39 -18.18 -9.05
C ALA A 162 -5.95 -19.55 -9.46
N VAL A 163 -5.83 -20.53 -8.58
CA VAL A 163 -6.28 -21.92 -8.76
C VAL A 163 -7.16 -22.34 -7.58
N SER A 164 -8.12 -23.24 -7.83
CA SER A 164 -9.11 -23.64 -6.81
C SER A 164 -8.80 -24.97 -6.15
N ASN A 165 -8.00 -25.81 -6.81
CA ASN A 165 -7.64 -27.15 -6.34
C ASN A 165 -6.17 -27.49 -6.64
N LEU A 166 -5.64 -28.47 -5.92
CA LEU A 166 -4.23 -28.87 -5.99
C LEU A 166 -3.82 -29.39 -7.37
N LYS A 167 -4.73 -30.05 -8.10
CA LYS A 167 -4.46 -30.54 -9.47
C LYS A 167 -4.19 -29.39 -10.43
N GLU A 168 -5.00 -28.33 -10.36
CA GLU A 168 -4.76 -27.09 -11.10
C GLU A 168 -3.47 -26.41 -10.67
N ALA A 169 -3.18 -26.39 -9.36
CA ALA A 169 -1.93 -25.82 -8.83
C ALA A 169 -0.70 -26.51 -9.42
N LYS A 170 -0.64 -27.84 -9.40
CA LYS A 170 0.47 -28.63 -9.98
C LYS A 170 0.61 -28.38 -11.49
N LYS A 171 -0.51 -28.34 -12.22
CA LYS A 171 -0.51 -28.02 -13.66
C LYS A 171 0.03 -26.62 -13.94
N LEU A 172 -0.36 -25.63 -13.15
CA LEU A 172 0.14 -24.26 -13.29
C LEU A 172 1.62 -24.18 -12.94
N PHE A 173 2.04 -24.78 -11.82
CA PHE A 173 3.42 -24.81 -11.37
C PHE A 173 4.38 -25.37 -12.42
N ALA A 174 3.98 -26.43 -13.14
CA ALA A 174 4.76 -27.00 -14.24
C ALA A 174 5.03 -26.03 -15.42
N THR A 175 4.36 -24.88 -15.47
CA THR A 175 4.58 -23.83 -16.49
C THR A 175 5.40 -22.64 -15.99
N LEU A 176 5.70 -22.60 -14.69
CA LEU A 176 6.40 -21.53 -14.01
C LEU A 176 7.85 -21.93 -13.73
N THR A 177 8.67 -20.91 -13.47
CA THR A 177 10.08 -21.06 -13.11
C THR A 177 10.23 -20.85 -11.60
N PRO A 178 10.57 -21.91 -10.82
CA PRO A 178 10.83 -21.75 -9.40
C PRO A 178 12.00 -20.79 -9.10
N PRO A 179 12.02 -20.13 -7.93
CA PRO A 179 11.04 -20.27 -6.85
C PRO A 179 9.67 -19.66 -7.17
N VAL A 180 8.60 -20.27 -6.68
CA VAL A 180 7.26 -19.68 -6.74
C VAL A 180 6.79 -19.24 -5.36
N ILE A 181 5.78 -18.40 -5.34
CA ILE A 181 5.02 -18.03 -4.16
C ILE A 181 3.62 -18.64 -4.23
N ALA A 182 3.08 -19.05 -3.09
CA ALA A 182 1.67 -19.39 -2.95
C ALA A 182 1.04 -18.46 -1.92
N LYS A 183 -0.07 -17.81 -2.26
CA LYS A 183 -0.78 -16.92 -1.33
C LYS A 183 -2.30 -16.99 -1.51
N PRO A 184 -3.09 -16.67 -0.48
CA PRO A 184 -4.55 -16.55 -0.62
C PRO A 184 -4.92 -15.54 -1.70
N SER A 185 -5.99 -15.79 -2.46
CA SER A 185 -6.46 -14.85 -3.50
C SER A 185 -6.98 -13.52 -2.94
N SER A 186 -7.35 -13.50 -1.67
CA SER A 186 -7.77 -12.30 -0.95
C SER A 186 -7.12 -12.26 0.43
N GLY A 187 -6.76 -11.07 0.87
CA GLY A 187 -6.08 -10.84 2.15
C GLY A 187 -5.00 -9.76 2.06
N SER A 188 -4.52 -9.34 3.22
CA SER A 188 -3.47 -8.33 3.37
C SER A 188 -2.40 -8.79 4.35
N GLY A 189 -1.21 -8.19 4.25
CA GLY A 189 -0.11 -8.39 5.21
C GLY A 189 0.58 -9.75 5.12
N SER A 190 0.64 -10.33 3.91
CA SER A 190 1.35 -11.60 3.61
C SER A 190 0.90 -12.82 4.43
N ARG A 191 -0.31 -12.79 5.01
CA ARG A 191 -0.87 -13.92 5.76
C ARG A 191 -1.00 -15.17 4.89
N HIS A 192 -0.65 -16.32 5.45
CA HIS A 192 -0.70 -17.62 4.76
C HIS A 192 0.01 -17.60 3.40
N THR A 193 1.03 -16.75 3.27
CA THR A 193 1.85 -16.65 2.06
C THR A 193 3.11 -17.47 2.27
N THR A 194 3.33 -18.47 1.43
CA THR A 194 4.55 -19.26 1.41
C THR A 194 5.42 -18.78 0.26
N LEU A 195 6.66 -18.41 0.56
CA LEU A 195 7.69 -18.00 -0.41
C LEU A 195 8.63 -19.18 -0.71
N HIS A 196 9.52 -19.01 -1.68
CA HIS A 196 10.61 -19.96 -1.96
C HIS A 196 10.14 -21.39 -2.24
N VAL A 197 8.98 -21.56 -2.87
CA VAL A 197 8.48 -22.89 -3.24
C VAL A 197 9.26 -23.39 -4.46
N MET A 198 10.12 -24.38 -4.24
CA MET A 198 11.05 -24.90 -5.25
C MET A 198 10.52 -26.10 -6.02
N ASP A 199 9.65 -26.90 -5.41
CA ASP A 199 9.20 -28.19 -5.92
C ASP A 199 7.70 -28.44 -5.66
N GLU A 200 7.18 -29.53 -6.21
CA GLU A 200 5.77 -29.90 -6.08
C GLU A 200 5.34 -30.22 -4.64
N GLU A 201 6.27 -30.72 -3.80
CA GLU A 201 5.98 -31.05 -2.41
C GLU A 201 5.81 -29.77 -1.57
N GLY A 202 6.71 -28.80 -1.78
CA GLY A 202 6.59 -27.44 -1.26
C GLY A 202 5.31 -26.78 -1.74
N LEU A 203 4.96 -26.93 -3.01
CA LEU A 203 3.72 -26.40 -3.58
C LEU A 203 2.48 -26.98 -2.90
N GLU A 204 2.46 -28.28 -2.64
CA GLU A 204 1.34 -28.94 -1.99
C GLU A 204 1.11 -28.41 -0.58
N ARG A 205 2.18 -28.29 0.22
CA ARG A 205 2.11 -27.67 1.55
C ARG A 205 1.62 -26.23 1.48
N ALA A 206 2.24 -25.43 0.61
CA ALA A 206 1.94 -24.02 0.43
C ALA A 206 0.49 -23.78 -0.02
N PHE A 207 -0.02 -24.63 -0.92
CA PHE A 207 -1.40 -24.60 -1.38
C PHE A 207 -2.38 -24.91 -0.23
N LEU A 208 -2.10 -25.93 0.58
CA LEU A 208 -2.93 -26.28 1.72
C LEU A 208 -2.98 -25.16 2.77
N ILE A 209 -1.86 -24.48 3.02
CA ILE A 209 -1.79 -23.29 3.87
C ILE A 209 -2.72 -22.19 3.33
N GLY A 210 -2.54 -21.77 2.08
CA GLY A 210 -3.36 -20.71 1.48
C GLY A 210 -4.87 -21.04 1.48
N LYS A 211 -5.23 -22.31 1.27
CA LYS A 211 -6.61 -22.80 1.26
C LYS A 211 -7.33 -22.71 2.62
N GLN A 212 -6.60 -22.54 3.73
CA GLN A 212 -7.22 -22.39 5.05
C GLN A 212 -8.07 -21.12 5.16
N VAL A 213 -7.72 -20.07 4.41
CA VAL A 213 -8.33 -18.74 4.56
C VAL A 213 -9.00 -18.23 3.28
N ALA A 214 -8.72 -18.83 2.11
CA ALA A 214 -9.34 -18.41 0.84
C ALA A 214 -9.80 -19.59 -0.04
N PRO A 215 -10.87 -19.40 -0.84
CA PRO A 215 -11.34 -20.41 -1.79
C PRO A 215 -10.36 -20.65 -2.95
N LYS A 216 -9.52 -19.67 -3.29
CA LYS A 216 -8.50 -19.77 -4.32
C LYS A 216 -7.13 -19.43 -3.75
N VAL A 217 -6.10 -20.07 -4.29
CA VAL A 217 -4.70 -19.78 -3.99
C VAL A 217 -4.04 -19.27 -5.27
N VAL A 218 -3.33 -18.17 -5.16
CA VAL A 218 -2.53 -17.57 -6.23
C VAL A 218 -1.15 -18.22 -6.20
N ILE A 219 -0.78 -18.87 -7.30
CA ILE A 219 0.55 -19.45 -7.52
C ILE A 219 1.25 -18.61 -8.57
N GLU A 220 2.38 -17.99 -8.21
CA GLU A 220 3.09 -17.03 -9.04
C GLU A 220 4.60 -17.22 -8.94
N GLU A 221 5.35 -16.94 -10.01
CA GLU A 221 6.81 -16.81 -9.91
C GLU A 221 7.17 -15.74 -8.87
N GLU A 222 8.15 -16.06 -8.03
CA GLU A 222 8.64 -15.13 -7.03
C GLU A 222 9.40 -13.99 -7.71
N LEU A 223 9.00 -12.75 -7.42
CA LEU A 223 9.73 -11.57 -7.86
C LEU A 223 10.96 -11.34 -6.98
N VAL A 224 12.02 -10.77 -7.53
CA VAL A 224 13.31 -10.62 -6.85
C VAL A 224 13.66 -9.15 -6.65
N GLY A 225 14.06 -8.81 -5.42
CA GLY A 225 14.55 -7.49 -5.05
C GLY A 225 13.71 -6.78 -3.98
N PRO A 226 14.10 -5.56 -3.58
CA PRO A 226 13.34 -4.75 -2.64
C PRO A 226 11.95 -4.39 -3.17
N VAL A 227 11.04 -4.05 -2.25
CA VAL A 227 9.74 -3.47 -2.59
C VAL A 227 9.90 -1.96 -2.66
N TYR A 228 9.58 -1.40 -3.83
CA TYR A 228 9.52 0.02 -4.06
C TYR A 228 8.07 0.50 -4.10
N ARG A 229 7.82 1.69 -3.55
CA ARG A 229 6.56 2.41 -3.70
C ARG A 229 6.78 3.65 -4.55
N ALA A 230 6.39 3.57 -5.82
CA ALA A 230 6.31 4.74 -6.70
C ALA A 230 4.98 5.46 -6.49
N THR A 231 4.96 6.77 -6.70
CA THR A 231 3.74 7.57 -6.72
C THR A 231 3.72 8.41 -7.97
N VAL A 232 2.60 8.35 -8.68
CA VAL A 232 2.33 9.11 -9.90
C VAL A 232 1.16 10.03 -9.62
N VAL A 233 1.31 11.31 -9.97
CA VAL A 233 0.32 12.36 -9.77
C VAL A 233 0.08 13.05 -11.10
N ASN A 234 -1.18 13.15 -11.51
CA ASN A 234 -1.61 13.68 -12.80
C ASN A 234 -0.88 13.07 -14.02
N GLY A 235 -0.66 11.75 -13.96
CA GLY A 235 0.06 11.01 -15.01
C GLY A 235 1.57 11.28 -15.08
N ARG A 236 2.13 11.99 -14.10
CA ARG A 236 3.57 12.29 -13.98
C ARG A 236 4.16 11.60 -12.77
N PHE A 237 5.33 10.98 -12.92
CA PHE A 237 6.05 10.41 -11.79
C PHE A 237 6.39 11.51 -10.77
N ALA A 238 6.01 11.28 -9.51
CA ALA A 238 6.17 12.24 -8.42
C ALA A 238 7.34 11.87 -7.51
N ALA A 239 7.37 10.63 -7.02
CA ALA A 239 8.37 10.16 -6.06
C ALA A 239 8.43 8.63 -5.98
N ALA A 240 9.54 8.09 -5.48
CA ALA A 240 9.71 6.67 -5.19
C ALA A 240 10.41 6.43 -3.84
N LEU A 241 9.92 5.45 -3.09
CA LEU A 241 10.54 4.97 -1.85
C LEU A 241 10.94 3.51 -1.98
N ARG A 242 12.16 3.15 -1.56
CA ARG A 242 12.44 1.77 -1.17
C ARG A 242 11.83 1.54 0.20
N ARG A 243 11.19 0.39 0.40
CA ARG A 243 10.58 0.01 1.69
C ARG A 243 11.28 -1.22 2.22
N ASP A 244 11.87 -1.09 3.39
CA ASP A 244 12.65 -2.16 4.02
C ASP A 244 11.90 -2.73 5.23
N GLN A 245 12.03 -4.04 5.44
CA GLN A 245 11.68 -4.72 6.69
C GLN A 245 12.51 -4.14 7.86
N PRO A 246 12.14 -4.36 9.13
CA PRO A 246 13.05 -4.06 10.23
C PRO A 246 14.29 -4.96 10.13
N TYR A 247 15.47 -4.36 10.11
CA TYR A 247 16.74 -5.08 10.05
C TYR A 247 17.83 -4.34 10.83
N VAL A 248 18.89 -5.07 11.16
CA VAL A 248 20.18 -4.51 11.59
C VAL A 248 21.30 -4.99 10.66
N VAL A 249 22.37 -4.21 10.56
CA VAL A 249 23.55 -4.53 9.76
C VAL A 249 24.70 -4.83 10.70
N GLY A 250 25.37 -5.96 10.49
CA GLY A 250 26.57 -6.32 11.23
C GLY A 250 27.70 -5.35 11.01
N ASP A 251 28.47 -5.14 12.07
CA ASP A 251 29.74 -4.40 12.07
C ASP A 251 30.92 -5.28 12.53
N GLY A 252 30.69 -6.60 12.68
CA GLY A 252 31.69 -7.56 13.13
C GLY A 252 32.01 -7.51 14.62
N VAL A 253 31.39 -6.62 15.41
CA VAL A 253 31.73 -6.41 16.83
C VAL A 253 30.52 -6.58 17.73
N HIS A 254 29.40 -5.94 17.41
CA HIS A 254 28.22 -5.90 18.26
C HIS A 254 27.30 -7.11 18.03
N THR A 255 26.59 -7.52 19.09
CA THR A 255 25.55 -8.53 18.96
C THR A 255 24.32 -7.95 18.23
N VAL A 256 23.44 -8.81 17.71
CA VAL A 256 22.15 -8.37 17.14
C VAL A 256 21.35 -7.53 18.15
N GLU A 257 21.34 -7.92 19.43
CA GLU A 257 20.68 -7.16 20.50
C GLU A 257 21.26 -5.75 20.66
N ASP A 258 22.59 -5.64 20.70
CA ASP A 258 23.29 -4.34 20.77
C ASP A 258 22.98 -3.48 19.54
N LEU A 259 23.05 -4.07 18.34
CA LEU A 259 22.75 -3.37 17.09
C LEU A 259 21.30 -2.87 17.04
N VAL A 260 20.35 -3.63 17.59
CA VAL A 260 18.95 -3.20 17.71
C VAL A 260 18.84 -2.02 18.68
N ALA A 261 19.52 -2.08 19.82
CA ALA A 261 19.53 -0.98 20.79
C ALA A 261 20.10 0.30 20.16
N ILE A 262 21.26 0.21 19.51
CA ILE A 262 21.91 1.32 18.80
C ILE A 262 20.99 1.89 17.71
N ALA A 263 20.43 1.03 16.85
CA ALA A 263 19.54 1.47 15.79
C ALA A 263 18.25 2.14 16.31
N ASN A 264 17.80 1.76 17.51
CA ASN A 264 16.64 2.34 18.20
C ASN A 264 16.90 3.71 18.83
N GLU A 265 18.15 4.13 18.96
CA GLU A 265 18.52 5.49 19.40
C GLU A 265 18.31 6.54 18.31
N HIS A 266 18.11 6.11 17.06
CA HIS A 266 17.88 7.03 15.96
C HIS A 266 16.64 7.92 16.22
N PRO A 267 16.74 9.26 16.13
CA PRO A 267 15.69 10.17 16.59
C PRO A 267 14.37 10.00 15.83
N LYS A 268 14.42 9.63 14.54
CA LYS A 268 13.21 9.36 13.74
C LYS A 268 12.36 8.19 14.28
N ARG A 269 12.95 7.28 15.09
CA ARG A 269 12.22 6.14 15.69
C ARG A 269 11.35 6.50 16.90
N SER A 270 11.36 7.78 17.26
CA SER A 270 10.49 8.38 18.29
C SER A 270 9.44 9.32 17.69
N GLY A 271 9.33 9.33 16.34
CA GLY A 271 8.33 10.10 15.60
C GLY A 271 7.03 9.31 15.38
N PRO A 272 6.07 9.88 14.64
CA PRO A 272 4.74 9.29 14.48
C PRO A 272 4.67 8.08 13.54
N TYR A 273 5.74 7.80 12.77
CA TYR A 273 5.77 6.71 11.80
C TYR A 273 6.71 5.59 12.19
N PHE A 274 8.00 5.89 12.28
CA PHE A 274 9.03 4.89 12.51
C PHE A 274 9.04 4.54 13.98
N HIS A 275 8.66 3.30 14.30
CA HIS A 275 8.70 2.83 15.67
C HIS A 275 10.05 2.16 15.96
N LYS A 276 10.34 1.98 17.24
CA LYS A 276 11.46 1.16 17.69
C LYS A 276 11.24 -0.30 17.29
N MET A 277 12.30 -0.93 16.82
CA MET A 277 12.36 -2.38 16.62
C MET A 277 12.30 -3.07 17.98
N LYS A 278 11.65 -4.23 18.05
CA LYS A 278 11.53 -5.03 19.26
C LYS A 278 12.04 -6.44 18.98
N LEU A 279 12.74 -7.01 19.95
CA LEU A 279 13.08 -8.43 19.95
C LEU A 279 11.98 -9.21 20.67
N ASP A 280 10.77 -9.18 20.10
CA ASP A 280 9.64 -9.98 20.55
C ASP A 280 9.69 -11.40 19.94
N GLU A 281 8.71 -12.25 20.29
CA GLU A 281 8.67 -13.65 19.83
C GLU A 281 8.75 -13.77 18.30
N THR A 282 8.05 -12.90 17.56
CA THR A 282 8.11 -12.83 16.10
C THR A 282 9.52 -12.53 15.60
N ALA A 283 10.23 -11.58 16.22
CA ALA A 283 11.61 -11.28 15.85
C ALA A 283 12.59 -12.42 16.19
N LEU A 284 12.39 -13.11 17.33
CA LEU A 284 13.20 -14.26 17.71
C LEU A 284 13.00 -15.43 16.74
N GLU A 285 11.77 -15.65 16.27
CA GLU A 285 11.49 -16.63 15.22
C GLU A 285 12.19 -16.26 13.91
N GLU A 286 12.09 -15.01 13.46
CA GLU A 286 12.73 -14.53 12.23
C GLU A 286 14.26 -14.69 12.28
N LEU A 287 14.89 -14.41 13.42
CA LEU A 287 16.32 -14.64 13.61
C LEU A 287 16.68 -16.12 13.53
N ARG A 288 15.88 -16.99 14.17
CA ARG A 288 16.10 -18.44 14.11
C ARG A 288 16.03 -19.00 12.69
N TRP A 289 15.14 -18.45 11.84
CA TRP A 289 15.07 -18.82 10.42
C TRP A 289 16.35 -18.47 9.64
N GLN A 290 17.12 -17.50 10.12
CA GLN A 290 18.40 -17.08 9.55
C GLN A 290 19.61 -17.74 10.24
N ASP A 291 19.37 -18.75 11.10
CA ASP A 291 20.38 -19.38 11.97
C ASP A 291 21.08 -18.37 12.91
N LEU A 292 20.33 -17.38 13.39
CA LEU A 292 20.80 -16.32 14.28
C LEU A 292 20.08 -16.35 15.63
N THR A 293 20.73 -15.72 16.61
CA THR A 293 20.21 -15.41 17.95
C THR A 293 20.43 -13.93 18.27
N PRO A 294 19.75 -13.36 19.27
CA PRO A 294 20.05 -11.99 19.75
C PRO A 294 21.54 -11.78 20.11
N SER A 295 22.20 -12.83 20.62
CA SER A 295 23.63 -12.82 20.97
C SER A 295 24.59 -13.03 19.81
N SER A 296 24.08 -13.25 18.59
CA SER A 296 24.94 -13.47 17.41
C SER A 296 25.65 -12.19 17.01
N ILE A 297 26.93 -12.27 16.67
CA ILE A 297 27.70 -11.18 16.08
C ILE A 297 27.68 -11.37 14.56
N LEU A 298 27.14 -10.39 13.84
CA LEU A 298 27.03 -10.43 12.39
C LEU A 298 28.33 -9.96 11.73
N PRO A 299 28.84 -10.65 10.69
CA PRO A 299 29.90 -10.11 9.85
C PRO A 299 29.54 -8.73 9.31
N GLU A 300 30.56 -7.91 9.09
CA GLU A 300 30.39 -6.56 8.54
C GLU A 300 29.58 -6.59 7.24
N GLY A 301 28.53 -5.76 7.18
CA GLY A 301 27.65 -5.64 6.01
C GLY A 301 26.55 -6.72 5.91
N LYS A 302 26.58 -7.79 6.73
CA LYS A 302 25.51 -8.80 6.74
C LYS A 302 24.26 -8.24 7.42
N ARG A 303 23.10 -8.37 6.78
CA ARG A 303 21.81 -7.99 7.35
C ARG A 303 21.21 -9.13 8.16
N ALA A 304 20.58 -8.80 9.29
CA ALA A 304 19.65 -9.69 9.99
C ALA A 304 18.26 -9.04 10.00
N LEU A 305 17.29 -9.73 9.41
CA LEU A 305 15.90 -9.32 9.41
C LEU A 305 15.27 -9.65 10.77
N LEU A 306 14.37 -8.79 11.24
CA LEU A 306 13.66 -8.94 12.52
C LEU A 306 12.16 -9.18 12.32
N HIS A 307 11.64 -9.00 11.11
CA HIS A 307 10.25 -9.28 10.80
C HIS A 307 10.06 -9.37 9.27
N GLN A 308 9.23 -10.31 8.84
CA GLN A 308 8.77 -10.41 7.45
C GLN A 308 7.94 -9.20 6.93
N LYS A 309 7.35 -8.38 7.82
CA LYS A 309 6.45 -7.29 7.40
C LYS A 309 7.24 -6.02 7.11
N ILE A 310 6.92 -5.40 5.97
CA ILE A 310 7.41 -4.07 5.59
C ILE A 310 6.47 -3.00 6.16
N ASN A 311 6.58 -2.76 7.46
CA ASN A 311 5.74 -1.81 8.19
C ASN A 311 6.55 -1.07 9.27
N TRP A 312 6.36 0.24 9.38
CA TRP A 312 7.07 1.06 10.36
C TRP A 312 6.65 0.78 11.80
N SER A 313 5.42 0.28 12.02
CA SER A 313 4.94 -0.06 13.37
C SER A 313 5.75 -1.16 14.03
N VAL A 314 6.45 -1.99 13.23
CA VAL A 314 7.37 -3.04 13.67
C VAL A 314 8.84 -2.66 13.43
N GLY A 315 9.10 -1.40 13.10
CA GLY A 315 10.44 -0.85 12.94
C GLY A 315 11.04 -0.90 11.53
N GLY A 316 10.24 -1.25 10.51
CA GLY A 316 10.63 -1.10 9.11
C GLY A 316 10.87 0.35 8.72
N THR A 317 11.64 0.57 7.65
CA THR A 317 12.10 1.90 7.23
C THR A 317 11.78 2.18 5.76
N THR A 318 11.95 3.43 5.35
CA THR A 318 11.81 3.86 3.95
C THR A 318 12.95 4.75 3.53
N ALA A 319 13.47 4.57 2.32
CA ALA A 319 14.50 5.42 1.74
C ALA A 319 13.96 6.09 0.49
N ASP A 320 14.08 7.42 0.39
CA ASP A 320 13.84 8.16 -0.85
C ASP A 320 14.88 7.73 -1.89
N VAL A 321 14.38 7.26 -3.03
CA VAL A 321 15.16 6.83 -4.19
C VAL A 321 14.67 7.50 -5.46
N THR A 322 13.93 8.61 -5.33
CA THR A 322 13.27 9.30 -6.44
C THR A 322 14.25 9.70 -7.54
N ASP A 323 15.42 10.20 -7.17
CA ASP A 323 16.45 10.66 -8.12
C ASP A 323 17.20 9.47 -8.76
N ASP A 324 17.10 8.27 -8.18
CA ASP A 324 17.80 7.05 -8.64
C ASP A 324 16.97 6.24 -9.64
N VAL A 325 15.68 6.55 -9.83
CA VAL A 325 14.79 5.74 -10.67
C VAL A 325 15.17 5.85 -12.15
N HIS A 326 15.39 4.70 -12.80
CA HIS A 326 15.67 4.65 -14.23
C HIS A 326 14.50 5.22 -15.06
N PRO A 327 14.77 5.96 -16.17
CA PRO A 327 13.71 6.52 -17.03
C PRO A 327 12.70 5.50 -17.57
N ASP A 328 13.12 4.28 -17.92
CA ASP A 328 12.19 3.22 -18.35
C ASP A 328 11.21 2.80 -17.24
N ASN A 329 11.64 2.88 -15.98
CA ASN A 329 10.78 2.56 -14.82
C ASN A 329 9.79 3.69 -14.59
N ILE A 330 10.22 4.95 -14.76
CA ILE A 330 9.34 6.13 -14.75
C ILE A 330 8.26 6.01 -15.83
N GLU A 331 8.64 5.71 -17.07
CA GLU A 331 7.70 5.51 -18.19
C GLU A 331 6.69 4.41 -17.88
N LEU A 332 7.13 3.29 -17.30
CA LEU A 332 6.25 2.22 -16.85
C LEU A 332 5.25 2.71 -15.80
N PHE A 333 5.70 3.47 -14.80
CA PHE A 333 4.83 3.94 -13.73
C PHE A 333 3.77 4.92 -14.24
N GLU A 334 4.17 5.84 -15.13
CA GLU A 334 3.26 6.77 -15.80
C GLU A 334 2.26 6.05 -16.71
N GLU A 335 2.70 5.02 -17.44
CA GLU A 335 1.82 4.19 -18.27
C GLU A 335 0.79 3.44 -17.41
N VAL A 336 1.19 2.90 -16.27
CA VAL A 336 0.27 2.27 -15.31
C VAL A 336 -0.79 3.27 -14.85
N ALA A 337 -0.42 4.50 -14.52
CA ALA A 337 -1.40 5.53 -14.15
C ALA A 337 -2.36 5.87 -15.28
N ARG A 338 -1.87 5.93 -16.53
CA ARG A 338 -2.68 6.15 -17.73
C ARG A 338 -3.71 5.04 -17.94
N VAL A 339 -3.31 3.78 -17.79
CA VAL A 339 -4.17 2.59 -17.88
C VAL A 339 -5.25 2.61 -16.81
N LEU A 340 -4.89 3.01 -15.59
CA LEU A 340 -5.80 3.05 -14.44
C LEU A 340 -6.74 4.26 -14.47
N LYS A 341 -6.42 5.28 -15.27
CA LYS A 341 -7.15 6.56 -15.36
C LYS A 341 -7.35 7.21 -13.99
N ALA A 342 -6.37 7.06 -13.11
CA ALA A 342 -6.42 7.57 -11.75
C ALA A 342 -5.52 8.81 -11.65
N PRO A 343 -6.01 9.91 -11.04
CA PRO A 343 -5.23 11.14 -10.91
C PRO A 343 -4.04 10.97 -9.98
N ILE A 344 -4.13 10.04 -9.04
CA ILE A 344 -3.02 9.64 -8.18
C ILE A 344 -2.98 8.12 -8.07
N VAL A 345 -1.78 7.55 -8.19
CA VAL A 345 -1.54 6.12 -8.05
C VAL A 345 -0.32 5.90 -7.18
N GLY A 346 -0.47 5.13 -6.11
CA GLY A 346 0.66 4.48 -5.43
C GLY A 346 0.86 3.08 -5.99
N LEU A 347 2.05 2.83 -6.54
CA LEU A 347 2.41 1.57 -7.17
C LEU A 347 3.44 0.85 -6.32
N ASP A 348 3.16 -0.40 -5.92
CA ASP A 348 4.17 -1.28 -5.34
C ASP A 348 4.82 -2.12 -6.44
N PHE A 349 6.14 -2.06 -6.52
CA PHE A 349 6.94 -2.66 -7.59
C PHE A 349 8.14 -3.37 -6.97
N ILE A 350 8.40 -4.62 -7.39
CA ILE A 350 9.62 -5.35 -7.02
C ILE A 350 10.57 -5.34 -8.20
N ILE A 351 11.82 -4.97 -7.95
CA ILE A 351 12.93 -5.03 -8.88
C ILE A 351 14.24 -5.10 -8.09
N GLU A 352 15.26 -5.76 -8.64
CA GLU A 352 16.55 -5.89 -7.98
C GLU A 352 17.25 -4.54 -7.82
N ASP A 353 17.25 -3.73 -8.89
CA ASP A 353 17.82 -2.39 -8.90
C ASP A 353 16.91 -1.41 -9.65
N ILE A 354 16.33 -0.44 -8.92
CA ILE A 354 15.44 0.59 -9.47
C ILE A 354 16.16 1.58 -10.40
N SER A 355 17.49 1.65 -10.35
CA SER A 355 18.32 2.51 -11.20
C SER A 355 18.66 1.91 -12.56
N ARG A 356 18.32 0.63 -12.76
CA ARG A 356 18.42 -0.07 -14.03
C ARG A 356 17.03 -0.26 -14.65
N SER A 357 16.98 -0.42 -15.97
CA SER A 357 15.74 -0.65 -16.69
C SER A 357 15.06 -1.95 -16.25
N TRP A 358 13.74 -1.91 -16.02
CA TRP A 358 12.93 -3.10 -15.82
C TRP A 358 12.93 -4.03 -17.04
N LYS A 359 13.21 -3.50 -18.23
CA LYS A 359 13.28 -4.27 -19.49
C LYS A 359 14.49 -5.21 -19.53
N GLU A 360 15.50 -4.95 -18.69
CA GLU A 360 16.77 -5.69 -18.63
C GLU A 360 16.88 -6.60 -17.39
N GLN A 361 15.86 -6.59 -16.53
CA GLN A 361 15.86 -7.32 -15.26
C GLN A 361 14.75 -8.36 -15.25
N GLU A 362 15.14 -9.62 -15.06
CA GLU A 362 14.19 -10.71 -14.92
C GLU A 362 13.50 -10.67 -13.55
N ARG A 363 12.32 -11.29 -13.46
CA ARG A 363 11.59 -11.48 -12.20
C ARG A 363 11.32 -10.16 -11.45
N CYS A 364 11.17 -9.05 -12.17
CA CYS A 364 10.62 -7.80 -11.66
C CYS A 364 9.13 -7.66 -12.01
N GLY A 365 8.40 -6.80 -11.30
CA GLY A 365 6.99 -6.60 -11.62
C GLY A 365 6.18 -5.84 -10.59
N ILE A 366 4.99 -5.46 -11.04
CA ILE A 366 3.99 -4.73 -10.25
C ILE A 366 3.28 -5.71 -9.30
N LEU A 367 3.22 -5.35 -8.02
CA LEU A 367 2.52 -6.08 -6.97
C LEU A 367 1.08 -5.63 -6.81
N GLU A 368 0.89 -4.32 -6.62
CA GLU A 368 -0.40 -3.69 -6.36
C GLU A 368 -0.39 -2.21 -6.75
N CYS A 369 -1.58 -1.67 -7.00
CA CYS A 369 -1.82 -0.24 -7.21
C CYS A 369 -2.88 0.23 -6.22
N ASN A 370 -2.74 1.45 -5.71
CA ASN A 370 -3.65 2.06 -4.75
C ASN A 370 -4.06 3.46 -5.23
N SER A 371 -5.36 3.78 -5.16
CA SER A 371 -5.87 5.14 -5.49
C SER A 371 -5.63 6.20 -4.43
N MET A 372 -5.49 5.75 -3.18
CA MET A 372 -5.38 6.62 -2.01
C MET A 372 -4.07 6.23 -1.33
N PRO A 373 -2.94 6.46 -2.00
CA PRO A 373 -1.67 6.12 -1.41
C PRO A 373 -1.41 6.99 -0.20
N PHE A 374 -0.78 6.40 0.81
CA PHE A 374 -0.11 7.13 1.86
C PHE A 374 1.11 7.87 1.25
N PHE A 375 0.87 9.01 0.60
CA PHE A 375 1.92 9.79 -0.06
C PHE A 375 2.74 10.61 0.93
N ASP A 376 2.22 10.82 2.14
CA ASP A 376 2.90 11.40 3.30
C ASP A 376 4.24 10.72 3.60
N ASN A 377 4.37 9.44 3.24
CA ASN A 377 5.59 8.66 3.35
C ASN A 377 6.76 9.31 2.59
N HIS A 378 6.45 9.99 1.48
CA HIS A 378 7.44 10.70 0.67
C HIS A 378 7.87 12.01 1.32
N HIS A 379 7.02 12.64 2.13
CA HIS A 379 7.36 13.84 2.90
C HIS A 379 8.25 13.51 4.10
N LEU A 380 8.12 12.30 4.63
CA LEU A 380 8.78 11.90 5.87
C LEU A 380 9.53 10.57 5.71
N PRO A 381 10.50 10.47 4.77
CA PRO A 381 11.28 9.25 4.59
C PRO A 381 12.25 9.05 5.77
N PHE A 382 12.58 7.78 6.06
CA PHE A 382 13.59 7.45 7.07
C PHE A 382 14.98 7.89 6.60
N GLU A 383 15.31 7.60 5.35
CA GLU A 383 16.56 7.97 4.67
C GLU A 383 16.28 8.79 3.40
N GLY A 384 17.19 9.68 3.03
CA GLY A 384 17.07 10.50 1.82
C GLY A 384 16.24 11.77 1.98
N LYS A 385 15.81 12.36 0.85
CA LYS A 385 15.22 13.70 0.80
C LYS A 385 13.68 13.63 0.89
N PRO A 386 13.03 14.44 1.74
CA PRO A 386 11.60 14.69 1.64
C PRO A 386 11.17 15.15 0.24
N ARG A 387 10.06 14.61 -0.26
CA ARG A 387 9.43 15.02 -1.53
C ARG A 387 8.05 15.59 -1.25
N ASN A 388 7.83 16.83 -1.69
CA ASN A 388 6.55 17.51 -1.53
C ASN A 388 5.53 17.02 -2.58
N VAL A 389 5.00 15.82 -2.37
CA VAL A 389 3.94 15.25 -3.23
C VAL A 389 2.62 16.00 -3.05
N ALA A 390 2.42 16.71 -1.93
CA ALA A 390 1.21 17.49 -1.68
C ALA A 390 1.09 18.65 -2.66
N ALA A 391 2.21 19.30 -3.00
CA ALA A 391 2.26 20.34 -4.03
C ALA A 391 1.71 19.83 -5.36
N LEU A 392 2.23 18.71 -5.84
CA LEU A 392 1.78 18.11 -7.11
C LEU A 392 0.29 17.75 -7.08
N ILE A 393 -0.25 17.37 -5.91
CA ILE A 393 -1.67 17.06 -5.75
C ILE A 393 -2.53 18.33 -5.87
N TRP A 394 -2.10 19.44 -5.26
CA TRP A 394 -2.79 20.72 -5.41
C TRP A 394 -2.68 21.27 -6.84
N ASP A 395 -1.53 21.10 -7.51
CA ASP A 395 -1.34 21.51 -8.92
C ASP A 395 -2.39 20.89 -9.85
N MET A 396 -2.81 19.64 -9.59
CA MET A 396 -3.87 18.97 -10.38
C MET A 396 -5.20 19.72 -10.36
N ASN A 397 -5.41 20.57 -9.36
CA ASN A 397 -6.63 21.31 -9.18
C ASN A 397 -6.51 22.75 -9.68
N GLU A 398 -5.34 23.26 -10.07
CA GLU A 398 -5.14 24.70 -10.41
C GLU A 398 -5.64 25.11 -11.82
N GLU A 399 -6.69 24.45 -12.32
CA GLU A 399 -7.45 24.88 -13.51
C GLU A 399 -8.47 25.99 -13.21
#